data_AF-A0AAV2GQD8-F1
#
_entry.id   AF-A0AAV2GQD8-F1
#
_cell.length_a   1.000
_cell.length_b   1.000
_cell.length_c   1.000
_cell.angle_alpha   90.00
_cell.angle_beta   90.00
_cell.angle_gamma   90.00
#
_symmetry.space_group_name_H-M   'P 1'
#
loop_
_entity.id
_entity.type
_entity.pdbx_description
1 polymer ?
#
loop_
_entity_poly.entity_id
_entity_poly.type
_entity_poly.pdbx_seq_one_letter_code
_entity_poly.pdbx_strand_id
1 'polypeptide(L)'
;MPAPEVAVRYYTGGDLYLFDEFQTSRVPNSRRPRIGSLYDTFVNIREDEGEHCKTMKACQTPGNLRSPHSYAADDSNEDESSCEGIVDCLKKSVGPALSKTKQ
;
A
#
# COMPACT_ATOMS: atom_id res chain seq x y z
N MET A 1 15.71 26.99 11.30
CA MET A 1 14.43 26.93 12.03
C MET A 1 14.29 25.56 12.69
N PRO A 2 13.86 25.49 13.96
CA PRO A 2 13.64 24.21 14.64
C PRO A 2 12.48 23.43 14.01
N ALA A 3 12.44 22.12 14.24
CA ALA A 3 11.31 21.29 13.84
C ALA A 3 10.04 21.64 14.65
N PRO A 4 8.84 21.61 14.04
CA PRO A 4 7.59 21.75 14.77
C PRO A 4 7.41 20.63 15.80
N GLU A 5 6.86 20.97 16.97
CA GLU A 5 6.69 20.00 18.08
C GLU A 5 5.84 18.79 17.67
N VAL A 6 4.79 19.01 16.86
CA VAL A 6 3.95 17.92 16.33
C VAL A 6 4.75 16.94 15.47
N ALA A 7 5.66 17.43 14.64
CA ALA A 7 6.48 16.59 13.79
C ALA A 7 7.49 15.79 14.63
N VAL A 8 8.08 16.42 15.65
CA VAL A 8 8.96 15.73 16.60
C VAL A 8 8.22 14.57 17.26
N ARG A 9 7.03 14.82 17.83
CA ARG A 9 6.21 13.78 18.46
C ARG A 9 5.79 12.68 17.49
N TYR A 10 5.41 13.03 16.26
CA TYR A 10 4.98 12.08 15.23
C TYR A 10 6.11 11.14 14.80
N TYR A 11 7.31 11.67 14.56
CA TYR A 11 8.45 10.89 14.06
C TYR A 11 9.30 10.23 15.14
N THR A 12 9.16 10.62 16.41
CA THR A 12 9.98 10.09 17.52
C THR A 12 9.18 9.50 18.68
N GLY A 13 7.87 9.76 18.75
CA GLY A 13 7.00 9.30 19.82
C GLY A 13 6.18 8.06 19.44
N GLY A 14 5.86 7.23 20.44
CA GLY A 14 4.90 6.15 20.33
C GLY A 14 5.37 4.91 19.56
N ASP A 15 4.41 4.03 19.27
CA ASP A 15 4.60 2.83 18.47
C ASP A 15 4.52 3.17 16.97
N LEU A 16 5.67 3.19 16.29
CA LEU A 16 5.79 3.48 14.86
C LEU A 16 5.25 2.33 13.97
N TYR A 17 4.60 1.33 14.58
CA TYR A 17 4.01 0.14 13.97
C TYR A 17 3.22 0.42 12.69
N LEU A 18 2.43 1.50 12.66
CA LEU A 18 1.66 1.86 11.46
C LEU A 18 2.50 2.33 10.26
N PHE A 19 3.76 2.72 10.44
CA PHE A 19 4.59 3.10 9.29
C PHE A 19 5.24 1.91 8.61
N ASP A 20 5.63 0.90 9.39
CA ASP A 20 6.34 -0.26 8.85
C ASP A 20 5.39 -1.27 8.20
N GLU A 21 4.18 -1.46 8.74
CA GLU A 21 3.25 -2.46 8.20
C GLU A 21 2.73 -2.12 6.80
N PHE A 22 2.53 -0.84 6.51
CA PHE A 22 1.99 -0.41 5.21
C PHE A 22 3.09 -0.11 4.18
N GLN A 23 4.36 -0.17 4.55
CA GLN A 23 5.48 -0.01 3.60
C GLN A 23 5.73 -1.31 2.85
N THR A 24 5.34 -1.35 1.58
CA THR A 24 5.49 -2.55 0.75
C THR A 24 6.91 -2.75 0.20
N SER A 25 7.78 -1.74 0.31
CA SER A 25 9.09 -1.71 -0.37
C SER A 25 10.30 -1.77 0.54
N ARG A 26 10.10 -1.78 1.86
CA ARG A 26 11.17 -1.75 2.87
C ARG A 26 10.97 -2.82 3.93
N VAL A 27 12.09 -3.21 4.52
CA VAL A 27 12.09 -4.11 5.69
C VAL A 27 11.54 -3.35 6.90
N PRO A 28 10.64 -3.94 7.70
CA PRO A 28 10.17 -3.34 8.95
C PRO A 28 11.33 -2.93 9.86
N ASN A 29 11.16 -1.82 10.57
CA ASN A 29 12.09 -1.19 11.52
C ASN A 29 13.41 -0.72 10.90
N SER A 30 13.51 -0.68 9.56
CA SER A 30 14.74 -0.28 8.86
C SER A 30 14.95 1.24 8.82
N ARG A 31 13.90 2.05 9.00
CA ARG A 31 13.98 3.52 8.99
C ARG A 31 13.67 4.09 10.38
N ARG A 32 14.60 4.91 10.88
CA ARG A 32 14.39 5.77 12.06
C ARG A 32 14.64 7.23 11.67
N PRO A 33 13.57 8.03 11.46
CA PRO A 33 13.68 9.41 11.00
C PRO A 33 14.47 10.27 12.00
N ARG A 34 15.36 11.12 11.50
CA ARG A 34 16.03 12.16 12.31
C ARG A 34 15.19 13.43 12.24
N ILE A 35 15.08 14.16 13.35
CA ILE A 35 14.34 15.41 13.39
C ILE A 35 14.99 16.42 14.34
N GLY A 36 15.65 17.42 13.77
CA GLY A 36 16.23 18.55 14.52
C GLY A 36 15.86 19.91 13.92
N SER A 37 15.50 19.93 12.64
CA SER A 37 15.19 21.14 11.89
C SER A 37 13.87 21.03 11.11
N LEU A 38 13.34 22.18 10.71
CA LEU A 38 12.20 22.24 9.79
C LEU A 38 12.52 21.53 8.45
N TYR A 39 13.77 21.59 8.00
CA TYR A 39 14.20 20.89 6.80
C TYR A 39 14.07 19.37 6.95
N ASP A 40 14.49 18.82 8.09
CA ASP A 40 14.36 17.38 8.37
C ASP A 40 12.88 16.94 8.34
N THR A 41 11.97 17.81 8.77
CA THR A 41 10.52 17.55 8.69
C THR A 41 10.08 17.36 7.24
N PHE A 42 10.47 18.27 6.34
CA PHE A 42 10.14 18.16 4.92
C PHE A 42 10.81 16.95 4.24
N VAL A 43 12.04 16.63 4.61
CA VAL A 43 12.72 15.43 4.12
C VAL A 43 11.96 14.19 4.56
N ASN A 44 11.55 14.11 5.83
CA ASN A 44 10.81 12.96 6.33
C ASN A 44 9.47 12.78 5.60
N ILE A 45 8.72 13.87 5.40
CA ILE A 45 7.46 13.88 4.63
C ILE A 45 7.70 13.40 3.19
N ARG A 46 8.73 13.93 2.51
CA ARG A 46 9.05 13.52 1.13
C ARG A 46 9.27 12.02 1.00
N GLU A 47 10.01 11.44 1.94
CA GLU A 47 10.26 9.99 1.93
C GLU A 47 8.98 9.19 2.20
N ASP A 48 8.12 9.65 3.13
CA ASP A 48 6.84 9.00 3.41
C ASP A 48 5.92 9.02 2.18
N GLU A 49 5.81 10.15 1.47
CA GLU A 49 5.04 10.23 0.22
C GLU A 49 5.60 9.33 -0.88
N GLY A 50 6.91 9.12 -0.90
CA GLY A 50 7.55 8.15 -1.79
C GLY A 50 7.09 6.72 -1.49
N GLU A 51 7.02 6.33 -0.21
CA GLU A 51 6.50 5.02 0.20
C GLU A 51 4.99 4.89 -0.02
N HIS A 52 4.20 5.95 0.17
CA HIS A 52 2.78 5.96 -0.18
C HIS A 52 2.57 5.65 -1.67
N CYS A 53 3.34 6.29 -2.56
CA CYS A 53 3.27 6.01 -4.00
C CYS A 53 3.56 4.53 -4.33
N LYS A 54 4.58 3.94 -3.69
CA LYS A 54 4.93 2.53 -3.90
C LYS A 54 3.85 1.60 -3.39
N THR A 55 3.28 1.91 -2.23
CA THR A 55 2.16 1.17 -1.64
C THR A 55 0.94 1.23 -2.55
N MET A 56 0.56 2.42 -3.02
CA MET A 56 -0.55 2.59 -3.96
C MET A 56 -0.34 1.85 -5.27
N LYS A 57 0.91 1.77 -5.77
CA LYS A 57 1.25 0.97 -6.94
C LYS A 57 1.14 -0.53 -6.64
N ALA A 58 1.60 -0.98 -5.48
CA ALA A 58 1.50 -2.37 -5.06
C ALA A 58 0.03 -2.82 -4.92
N CYS A 59 -0.86 -1.94 -4.46
CA CYS A 59 -2.31 -2.19 -4.37
C CYS A 59 -2.98 -2.42 -5.74
N GLN A 60 -2.35 -2.05 -6.85
CA GLN A 60 -2.93 -2.26 -8.19
C GLN A 60 -2.81 -3.70 -8.66
N THR A 61 -1.92 -4.48 -8.04
CA THR A 61 -1.70 -5.90 -8.39
C THR A 61 -2.43 -6.78 -7.38
N PRO A 62 -3.38 -7.63 -7.82
CA PRO A 62 -4.04 -8.61 -6.95
C PRO A 62 -3.03 -9.52 -6.23
N GLY A 63 -3.33 -9.89 -4.98
CA GLY A 63 -2.49 -10.80 -4.18
C GLY A 63 -1.16 -10.22 -3.67
N ASN A 64 -0.82 -8.98 -4.01
CA ASN A 64 0.47 -8.37 -3.63
C ASN A 64 0.48 -7.80 -2.21
N LEU A 65 -0.67 -7.76 -1.53
CA LEU A 65 -0.80 -7.37 -0.13
C LEU A 65 -1.36 -8.52 0.68
N ARG A 66 -0.71 -8.84 1.80
CA ARG A 66 -1.15 -9.89 2.71
C ARG A 66 -1.29 -9.31 4.11
N SER A 67 -2.46 -9.48 4.72
CA SER A 67 -2.67 -9.10 6.11
C SER A 67 -1.75 -9.94 7.03
N PRO A 68 -1.03 -9.33 7.99
CA PRO A 68 -0.28 -10.05 9.02
C PRO A 68 -1.14 -11.02 9.85
N HIS A 69 -2.46 -10.81 9.87
CA HIS A 69 -3.43 -11.68 10.54
C HIS A 69 -4.07 -12.75 9.63
N SER A 70 -3.62 -12.88 8.37
CA SER A 70 -4.11 -13.94 7.48
C SER A 70 -3.50 -15.29 7.87
N TYR A 71 -4.26 -16.09 8.61
CA TYR A 71 -3.97 -17.50 8.86
C TYR A 71 -3.85 -18.19 7.49
N ALA A 72 -2.74 -18.88 7.23
CA ALA A 72 -2.56 -19.64 6.00
C ALA A 72 -3.50 -20.86 6.02
N ALA A 73 -4.75 -20.67 5.63
CA ALA A 73 -5.57 -21.74 5.12
C ALA A 73 -5.21 -21.90 3.64
N ASP A 74 -4.45 -22.94 3.36
CA ASP A 74 -4.23 -23.49 2.03
C ASP A 74 -5.60 -23.86 1.42
N ASP A 75 -6.06 -23.14 0.40
CA ASP A 75 -6.98 -23.74 -0.57
C ASP A 75 -6.83 -23.12 -1.96
N SER A 76 -6.11 -23.85 -2.80
CA SER A 76 -6.39 -24.18 -4.19
C SER A 76 -7.59 -23.48 -4.89
N ASN A 77 -7.26 -22.72 -5.96
CA ASN A 77 -8.13 -22.30 -7.06
C ASN A 77 -9.15 -21.18 -6.79
N GLU A 78 -8.74 -19.94 -7.05
CA GLU A 78 -9.62 -18.98 -7.74
C GLU A 78 -8.83 -18.42 -8.92
N ASP A 79 -9.34 -18.66 -10.13
CA ASP A 79 -8.96 -17.92 -11.35
C ASP A 79 -9.25 -16.44 -11.09
N GLU A 80 -8.35 -15.76 -10.37
CA GLU A 80 -8.35 -14.32 -10.19
C GLU A 80 -8.05 -13.71 -11.55
N SER A 81 -9.12 -13.55 -12.33
CA SER A 81 -9.13 -13.02 -13.69
C SER A 81 -8.37 -11.71 -13.70
N SER A 82 -7.09 -11.78 -14.10
CA SER A 82 -6.12 -10.69 -14.22
C SER A 82 -6.84 -9.44 -14.70
N CYS A 83 -7.21 -8.56 -13.78
CA CYS A 83 -7.74 -7.25 -14.09
C CYS A 83 -6.61 -6.26 -13.86
N GLU A 84 -6.03 -5.77 -14.95
CA GLU A 84 -4.95 -4.77 -14.94
C GLU A 84 -5.49 -3.36 -14.59
N GLY A 85 -6.36 -3.29 -13.58
CA GLY A 85 -6.93 -2.05 -13.06
C GLY A 85 -8.40 -1.78 -13.43
N ILE A 86 -8.88 -0.61 -12.98
CA ILE A 86 -10.28 -0.17 -13.09
C ILE A 86 -10.80 -0.20 -14.53
N VAL A 87 -9.94 0.09 -15.51
CA VAL A 87 -10.30 0.08 -16.94
C VAL A 87 -10.60 -1.33 -17.45
N ASP A 88 -9.96 -2.35 -16.90
CA ASP A 88 -10.17 -3.74 -17.31
C ASP A 88 -11.42 -4.34 -16.64
N CYS A 89 -11.64 -3.99 -15.37
CA CYS A 89 -12.91 -4.27 -14.68
C CYS A 89 -14.11 -3.64 -15.43
N LEU A 90 -13.99 -2.38 -15.87
CA LEU A 90 -15.06 -1.73 -16.64
C LEU A 90 -15.33 -2.45 -17.96
N LYS A 91 -14.28 -2.78 -18.73
CA LYS A 91 -14.44 -3.48 -20.02
C LYS A 91 -15.09 -4.85 -19.86
N LYS A 92 -14.71 -5.61 -18.84
CA LYS A 92 -15.34 -6.91 -18.51
C LYS A 92 -16.79 -6.74 -18.07
N SER A 93 -17.12 -5.70 -17.33
CA SER A 93 -18.50 -5.41 -16.90
C SER A 93 -19.44 -4.94 -18.03
N VAL A 94 -18.89 -4.50 -19.17
CA VAL A 94 -19.63 -4.02 -20.35
C VAL A 94 -19.59 -5.01 -21.53
N GLY A 95 -19.03 -6.22 -21.34
CA GLY A 95 -19.05 -7.28 -22.36
C GLY A 95 -20.48 -7.75 -22.70
N PRO A 96 -20.74 -8.19 -23.95
CA PRO A 96 -22.10 -8.39 -24.43
C PRO A 96 -22.77 -9.56 -23.70
N ALA A 97 -23.83 -9.26 -22.95
CA ALA A 97 -24.80 -10.27 -22.57
C ALA A 97 -25.47 -10.83 -23.83
N LEU A 98 -25.62 -12.16 -23.88
CA LEU A 98 -26.42 -12.96 -24.85
C LEU A 98 -25.67 -13.27 -26.16
N SER A 99 -25.56 -14.52 -26.65
CA SER A 99 -26.47 -15.67 -26.53
C SER A 99 -25.73 -17.01 -26.70
N LYS A 100 -25.84 -17.91 -25.71
CA LYS A 100 -25.74 -19.36 -25.96
C LYS A 100 -27.16 -19.90 -26.08
N THR A 101 -27.70 -19.95 -27.30
CA THR A 101 -28.89 -20.78 -27.58
C THR A 101 -28.38 -22.16 -27.98
N LYS A 102 -28.64 -23.11 -27.08
CA LYS A 102 -28.49 -24.54 -27.28
C LYS A 102 -29.72 -25.03 -28.03
N GLN A 103 -29.55 -25.51 -29.26
CA GLN A 103 -30.29 -26.64 -29.87
C GLN A 103 -29.57 -27.10 -31.13
#